data_AF-A0A4W5M9X4-F1
#
_entry.id   AF-A0A4W5M9X4-F1
#
_cell.length_a   1.000
_cell.length_b   1.000
_cell.length_c   1.000
_cell.angle_alpha   90.00
_cell.angle_beta   90.00
_cell.angle_gamma   90.00
#
_symmetry.space_group_name_H-M   'P 1'
#
loop_
_entity.id
_entity.type
_entity.pdbx_description
1 polymer ?
#
loop_
_entity_poly.entity_id
_entity_poly.type
_entity_poly.pdbx_seq_one_letter_code
_entity_poly.pdbx_strand_id
1 'polypeptide(L)' 'MCLACSDVKRAHRVVEHLKAGSCFINNYNITPVEVPFGGFKMSGIGRENGQVTVEHYTQMKTVFVEMGDVDSLF' A
#
# COMPACT_ATOMS: atom_id res chain seq x y z
N MET A 1 -8.26 9.65 -8.55
CA MET A 1 -9.57 10.35 -8.59
C MET A 1 -9.47 11.66 -7.83
N CYS A 2 -10.01 12.78 -8.34
CA CYS A 2 -9.97 14.09 -7.67
C CYS A 2 -11.32 14.46 -7.09
N LEU A 3 -11.32 15.06 -5.89
CA LEU A 3 -12.50 15.65 -5.27
C LEU A 3 -12.20 17.10 -4.86
N ALA A 4 -12.94 18.05 -5.41
CA ALA A 4 -12.94 19.44 -4.94
C ALA A 4 -14.12 19.65 -3.97
N CYS A 5 -13.84 19.99 -2.71
CA CYS A 5 -14.85 20.26 -1.69
C CYS A 5 -14.29 21.15 -0.59
N SER A 6 -15.05 22.18 -0.20
CA SER A 6 -14.70 23.07 0.92
C SER A 6 -15.02 22.46 2.29
N ASP A 7 -15.94 21.50 2.37
CA ASP A 7 -16.24 20.76 3.60
C ASP A 7 -15.35 19.52 3.70
N VAL A 8 -14.38 19.57 4.61
CA VAL A 8 -13.42 18.50 4.89
C VAL A 8 -14.11 17.21 5.35
N LYS A 9 -15.18 17.29 6.16
CA LYS A 9 -15.89 16.09 6.64
C LYS A 9 -16.58 15.38 5.48
N ARG A 10 -17.19 16.15 4.57
CA ARG A 10 -17.76 15.60 3.34
C ARG A 10 -16.66 15.03 2.45
N ALA A 11 -15.51 15.69 2.33
CA ALA A 11 -14.42 15.22 1.48
C ALA A 11 -13.91 13.84 1.91
N HIS A 12 -13.63 13.65 3.21
CA HIS A 12 -13.22 12.34 3.73
C HIS A 12 -14.29 11.27 3.56
N ARG A 13 -15.57 11.59 3.84
CA ARG A 13 -16.68 10.64 3.65
C ARG A 13 -16.76 10.18 2.19
N VAL A 14 -16.64 11.10 1.23
CA VAL A 14 -16.72 10.74 -0.19
C VAL A 14 -15.51 9.87 -0.58
N VAL A 15 -14.30 10.25 -0.18
CA VAL A 15 -13.07 9.49 -0.51
C VAL A 15 -13.12 8.06 0.03
N GLU A 16 -13.65 7.85 1.23
CA GLU A 16 -13.82 6.53 1.84
C GLU A 16 -14.71 5.59 0.99
N HIS A 17 -15.71 6.14 0.30
CA HIS A 17 -16.63 5.35 -0.52
C HIS A 17 -16.14 5.16 -1.97
N LEU A 18 -15.06 5.83 -2.37
CA LEU A 18 -14.52 5.72 -3.72
C LEU A 18 -13.66 4.46 -3.88
N LYS A 19 -14.01 3.63 -4.88
CA LYS A 19 -13.27 2.43 -5.24
C LYS A 19 -12.12 2.77 -6.20
N ALA A 20 -11.10 3.46 -5.69
CA ALA A 20 -9.90 3.84 -6.44
C ALA A 20 -8.64 3.62 -5.59
N GLY A 21 -7.50 3.39 -6.23
CA GLY A 21 -6.24 3.14 -5.52
C GLY A 21 -5.52 4.41 -5.04
N SER A 22 -5.84 5.56 -5.63
CA SER A 22 -5.36 6.87 -5.17
C SER A 22 -6.43 7.95 -5.35
N CYS A 23 -6.67 8.71 -4.29
CA CYS A 23 -7.67 9.77 -4.22
C CYS A 23 -7.01 11.08 -3.77
N PHE A 24 -7.42 12.19 -4.37
CA PHE A 24 -6.91 13.53 -4.08
C PHE A 24 -8.06 14.44 -3.63
N ILE A 25 -7.85 15.20 -2.55
CA ILE A 25 -8.80 16.20 -2.05
C ILE A 25 -8.21 17.58 -2.32
N ASN A 26 -8.97 18.44 -3.01
CA ASN A 26 -8.60 19.83 -3.33
C ASN A 26 -7.27 20.00 -4.06
N ASN A 27 -6.76 18.92 -4.66
CA ASN A 27 -5.55 18.92 -5.47
C ASN A 27 -5.62 17.75 -6.45
N TYR A 28 -4.69 17.68 -7.40
CA TYR A 28 -4.64 16.62 -8.39
C TYR A 28 -3.21 16.31 -8.79
N ASN A 29 -2.95 15.03 -9.06
CA ASN A 29 -1.70 14.55 -9.63
C ASN A 29 -0.44 14.82 -8.79
N ILE A 30 -0.59 14.80 -7.46
CA ILE A 30 0.56 14.81 -6.54
C ILE A 30 0.94 13.37 -6.23
N THR A 31 2.09 12.92 -6.72
CA THR A 31 2.60 11.56 -6.52
C THR A 31 3.95 11.61 -5.79
N PRO A 32 3.95 11.88 -4.47
CA PRO A 32 5.18 11.88 -3.69
C PRO A 32 5.79 10.46 -3.65
N VAL A 33 7.12 10.37 -3.58
CA VAL A 33 7.86 9.09 -3.66
C VAL A 33 7.68 8.24 -2.40
N GLU A 34 7.27 8.87 -1.30
CA GLU A 34 7.12 8.27 0.02
C GLU A 34 5.79 7.55 0.19
N VAL A 35 4.77 7.88 -0.62
CA VAL A 35 3.40 7.37 -0.48
C VAL A 35 3.11 6.37 -1.60
N PRO A 36 2.51 5.20 -1.30
CA PRO A 36 2.20 4.22 -2.33
C PRO A 36 1.15 4.71 -3.32
N PHE A 37 1.41 4.43 -4.59
CA PHE A 37 0.54 4.70 -5.72
C PHE A 37 0.15 3.39 -6.41
N GLY A 38 -1.05 3.29 -6.96
CA GLY A 38 -1.43 2.11 -7.75
C GLY A 38 -2.92 2.01 -8.05
N GLY A 39 -3.27 1.02 -8.87
CA GLY A 39 -4.64 0.79 -9.35
C GLY A 39 -5.59 0.22 -8.29
N PHE A 40 -6.87 0.09 -8.68
CA PHE A 40 -7.88 -0.70 -7.97
C PHE A 40 -8.72 -1.45 -9.02
N LYS A 41 -9.13 -2.70 -8.73
CA LYS A 41 -9.81 -3.60 -9.68
C LYS A 41 -8.99 -3.81 -10.97
N MET A 42 -9.59 -3.57 -12.14
CA MET A 42 -8.99 -3.79 -13.45
C MET A 42 -7.91 -2.74 -13.81
N SER A 43 -7.72 -1.71 -12.98
CA SER A 43 -6.73 -0.66 -13.22
C SER A 43 -5.30 -1.04 -12.81
N GLY A 44 -5.07 -2.25 -12.31
CA GLY A 44 -3.72 -2.76 -11.99
C GLY A 44 -3.66 -3.57 -10.70
N ILE A 45 -2.56 -4.31 -10.54
CA ILE A 45 -2.24 -5.15 -9.38
C ILE A 45 -0.91 -4.65 -8.79
N GLY A 46 -0.81 -4.58 -7.46
CA GLY A 46 0.38 -4.11 -6.76
C GLY A 46 0.39 -2.60 -6.50
N ARG A 47 1.52 -2.11 -5.98
CA ARG A 47 1.77 -0.71 -5.65
C ARG A 47 3.18 -0.30 -6.07
N GLU A 48 3.31 0.95 -6.48
CA GLU A 48 4.57 1.66 -6.72
C GLU A 48 4.79 2.69 -5.62
N ASN A 49 6.03 3.12 -5.40
CA ASN A 49 6.43 4.07 -4.36
C ASN A 49 6.17 3.62 -2.91
N GLY A 50 6.75 4.37 -1.97
CA GLY A 50 6.65 4.07 -0.55
C GLY A 50 7.32 2.76 -0.15
N GLN A 51 7.33 2.50 1.16
CA GLN A 51 8.03 1.34 1.72
C GLN A 51 7.36 0.01 1.35
N VAL A 52 6.03 0.02 1.16
CA VAL A 52 5.26 -1.19 0.78
C VAL A 52 5.75 -1.80 -0.54
N THR A 53 6.29 -0.99 -1.45
CA THR A 53 6.80 -1.49 -2.72
C THR A 53 8.11 -2.27 -2.55
N VAL A 54 8.92 -1.97 -1.53
CA VAL A 54 10.12 -2.76 -1.23
C VAL A 54 9.75 -4.19 -0.86
N GLU A 55 8.68 -4.39 -0.09
CA GLU A 55 8.17 -5.72 0.25
C GLU A 55 7.67 -6.49 -0.99
N HIS A 56 7.20 -5.80 -2.03
CA HIS A 56 6.78 -6.44 -3.28
C HIS A 56 7.95 -6.84 -4.18
N TYR A 57 9.08 -6.13 -4.08
CA TYR A 57 10.31 -6.45 -4.83
C TYR A 57 11.29 -7.33 -4.06
N THR A 58 10.98 -7.66 -2.80
CA THR A 58 11.78 -8.56 -1.97
C THR A 58 11.01 -9.84 -1.66
N GLN A 59 11.72 -10.88 -1.28
CA GLN A 59 11.12 -12.16 -0.89
C GLN A 59 11.60 -12.51 0.51
N MET A 60 10.65 -12.80 1.41
CA MET A 60 10.96 -13.18 2.78
C MET A 60 11.54 -14.59 2.81
N LYS A 61 12.72 -14.73 3.40
CA LYS A 61 13.35 -16.02 3.67
C LYS A 61 13.55 -16.16 5.18
N THR A 62 12.92 -17.18 5.76
CA THR A 62 13.08 -17.52 7.18
C THR A 62 14.19 -18.54 7.34
N VAL A 63 15.13 -18.27 8.25
CA VAL A 63 16.25 -19.16 8.57
C VAL A 63 16.25 -19.39 10.08
N PHE A 64 16.17 -20.65 10.49
CA PHE A 64 16.37 -21.06 11.87
C PHE A 64 17.79 -21.58 12.02
N VAL A 65 18.45 -21.17 13.09
CA VAL A 65 19.80 -21.62 13.44
C VAL A 65 19.72 -22.29 14.80
N GLU A 66 19.88 -23.60 14.80
CA GLU A 66 20.09 -24.39 16.01
C GLU A 66 21.59 -24.39 16.32
N MET A 67 21.95 -24.06 17.55
CA MET A 67 23.34 -23.95 18.01
C MET A 67 23.76 -25.12 18.90
N GLY A 68 22.81 -25.97 19.31
CA GLY A 68 23.02 -27.20 20.08
C GLY A 68 22.79 -28.46 19.24
N ASP A 69 22.52 -29.56 19.94
CA ASP A 69 22.23 -30.85 19.32
C ASP A 69 20.78 -30.92 18.82
N VAL A 70 20.53 -31.75 17.81
CA VAL A 70 19.20 -31.95 17.23
C VAL A 70 18.36 -32.83 18.15
N ASP A 71 17.22 -32.31 18.61
CA ASP A 71 16.20 -33.12 19.29
C ASP A 71 15.53 -34.08 18.30
N SER A 72 15.76 -35.38 18.45
CA SER A 72 15.06 -36.42 17.69
C SER A 72 13.82 -36.90 18.44
N LEU A 73 12.70 -36.99 17.72
CA LEU A 73 11.49 -37.68 18.20
C LEU A 73 11.57 -39.21 17.99
N PHE A 74 12.66 -39.70 17.43
CA PHE A 74 12.94 -41.11 17.14
C PHE A 74 14.19 -41.56 17.90
#